data_AF-A0A4Y7U3L0-F1
#
_entry.id   AF-A0A4Y7U3L0-F1
#
_cell.length_a   1.000
_cell.length_b   1.000
_cell.length_c   1.000
_cell.angle_alpha   90.00
_cell.angle_beta   90.00
_cell.angle_gamma   90.00
#
_symmetry.space_group_name_H-M   'P 1'
#
loop_
_entity.id
_entity.type
_entity.pdbx_description
1 polymer ?
#
loop_
_entity_poly.entity_id
_entity_poly.type
_entity_poly.pdbx_seq_one_letter_code
_entity_poly.pdbx_strand_id
1 'polypeptide(L)'
;DNKHTIEEADVVILTIKPYQVDTVLAEILPVIKGKTIASAVSGLSLEVLQSKTNNEYPVIRIMPNIAAQFGESATCISFPEKDREKALPIVDLFQNLGTAPVIDEKLMDAATVLGACGTAY
;
A
#
# COMPACT_ATOMS: atom_id res chain seq x y z
N ASP A 1 -19.25 -3.26 5.52
CA ASP A 1 -19.66 -2.19 4.60
C ASP A 1 -18.48 -1.25 4.44
N ASN A 2 -17.82 -1.26 3.28
CA ASN A 2 -16.56 -0.53 3.08
C ASN A 2 -16.79 0.99 2.87
N LYS A 3 -18.03 1.40 2.57
CA LYS A 3 -18.33 2.78 2.13
C LYS A 3 -18.48 3.78 3.27
N HIS A 4 -18.90 3.33 4.46
CA HIS A 4 -19.31 4.21 5.55
C HIS A 4 -18.16 5.01 6.20
N THR A 5 -16.91 4.55 6.07
CA THR A 5 -15.73 5.19 6.70
C THR A 5 -14.81 5.85 5.68
N ILE A 6 -15.08 5.68 4.38
CA ILE A 6 -14.19 6.17 3.31
C ILE A 6 -14.25 7.69 3.15
N GLU A 7 -15.40 8.31 3.40
CA GLU A 7 -15.60 9.74 3.10
C GLU A 7 -14.64 10.64 3.88
N GLU A 8 -14.34 10.30 5.13
CA GLU A 8 -13.45 11.08 6.02
C GLU A 8 -11.96 10.72 5.88
N ALA A 9 -11.62 9.62 5.18
CA ALA A 9 -10.24 9.15 5.09
C ALA A 9 -9.46 9.85 3.96
N ASP A 10 -8.23 10.31 4.21
CA ASP A 10 -7.34 10.83 3.15
C ASP A 10 -6.62 9.71 2.38
N VAL A 11 -6.42 8.57 3.04
CA VAL A 11 -5.70 7.39 2.54
C VAL A 11 -6.57 6.14 2.73
N VAL A 12 -6.67 5.33 1.68
CA VAL A 12 -7.32 4.01 1.71
C VAL A 12 -6.25 2.94 1.62
N ILE A 13 -6.13 2.11 2.65
CA ILE A 13 -5.16 1.02 2.71
C ILE A 13 -5.82 -0.31 2.30
N LEU A 14 -5.35 -0.92 1.22
CA LEU A 14 -5.82 -2.22 0.74
C LEU A 14 -5.00 -3.35 1.36
N THR A 15 -5.61 -4.07 2.32
CA THR A 15 -5.04 -5.24 3.01
C THR A 15 -5.81 -6.53 2.68
N ILE A 16 -6.09 -6.75 1.40
CA ILE A 16 -6.93 -7.85 0.90
C ILE A 16 -6.10 -8.86 0.11
N LYS A 17 -6.69 -10.03 -0.18
CA LYS A 17 -6.03 -11.01 -1.05
C LYS A 17 -6.04 -10.54 -2.51
N PRO A 18 -5.05 -10.95 -3.33
CA PRO A 18 -4.92 -10.46 -4.72
C PRO A 18 -6.17 -10.69 -5.57
N TYR A 19 -6.86 -11.83 -5.38
CA TYR A 19 -8.08 -12.16 -6.11
C TYR A 19 -9.30 -11.31 -5.72
N GLN A 20 -9.23 -10.54 -4.62
CA GLN A 20 -10.33 -9.68 -4.17
C GLN A 20 -10.19 -8.24 -4.68
N VAL A 21 -9.03 -7.88 -5.26
CA VAL A 21 -8.71 -6.49 -5.62
C VAL A 21 -9.72 -5.92 -6.59
N ASP A 22 -10.09 -6.66 -7.64
CA ASP A 22 -11.04 -6.17 -8.64
C ASP A 22 -12.42 -5.91 -8.06
N THR A 23 -12.91 -6.82 -7.22
CA THR A 23 -14.21 -6.66 -6.54
C THR A 23 -14.20 -5.46 -5.60
N VAL A 24 -13.16 -5.30 -4.78
CA VAL A 24 -13.08 -4.20 -3.81
C VAL A 24 -12.89 -2.86 -4.51
N LEU A 25 -12.04 -2.77 -5.54
CA LEU A 25 -11.88 -1.55 -6.33
C LEU A 25 -13.19 -1.12 -6.97
N ALA A 26 -13.97 -2.05 -7.55
CA ALA A 26 -15.28 -1.73 -8.12
C ALA A 26 -16.25 -1.11 -7.09
N GLU A 27 -16.15 -1.51 -5.82
CA GLU A 27 -16.99 -0.97 -4.75
C GLU A 27 -16.53 0.41 -4.25
N ILE A 28 -15.22 0.64 -4.15
CA ILE A 28 -14.66 1.84 -3.50
C ILE A 28 -14.35 2.97 -4.47
N LEU A 29 -13.96 2.68 -5.73
CA LEU A 29 -13.60 3.70 -6.73
C LEU A 29 -14.65 4.83 -6.85
N PRO A 30 -15.97 4.56 -6.81
CA PRO A 30 -16.99 5.62 -6.89
C PRO A 30 -16.97 6.63 -5.72
N VAL A 31 -16.42 6.25 -4.57
CA VAL A 31 -16.50 7.02 -3.31
C VAL A 31 -15.14 7.52 -2.80
N ILE A 32 -14.03 7.19 -3.46
CA ILE A 32 -12.67 7.57 -3.02
C ILE A 32 -12.05 8.72 -3.81
N LYS A 33 -12.83 9.52 -4.53
CA LYS A 33 -12.32 10.64 -5.36
C LYS A 33 -11.41 11.57 -4.56
N GLY A 34 -10.24 11.88 -5.13
CA GLY A 34 -9.23 12.76 -4.53
C GLY A 34 -8.39 12.14 -3.40
N LYS A 35 -8.62 10.85 -3.07
CA LYS A 35 -7.90 10.13 -2.02
C LYS A 35 -6.71 9.36 -2.60
N THR A 36 -5.82 8.94 -1.70
CA THR A 36 -4.63 8.15 -2.03
C THR A 36 -4.86 6.68 -1.72
N ILE A 37 -4.41 5.77 -2.60
CA ILE A 37 -4.50 4.33 -2.37
C ILE A 37 -3.13 3.81 -1.93
N ALA A 38 -3.06 3.23 -0.73
CA ALA A 38 -1.92 2.44 -0.29
C ALA A 38 -2.26 0.95 -0.42
N SER A 39 -1.41 0.12 -1.02
CA SER A 39 -1.70 -1.29 -1.25
C SER A 39 -0.67 -2.19 -0.58
N ALA A 40 -1.12 -3.01 0.37
CA ALA A 40 -0.36 -4.10 0.99
C ALA A 40 -0.56 -5.44 0.26
N VAL A 41 -1.13 -5.42 -0.95
CA VAL A 41 -1.48 -6.64 -1.69
C VAL A 41 -0.23 -7.23 -2.35
N SER A 42 0.15 -8.43 -1.92
CA SER A 42 1.27 -9.18 -2.49
C SER A 42 1.01 -9.62 -3.95
N GLY A 43 2.03 -9.62 -4.80
CA GLY A 43 1.95 -10.19 -6.16
C GLY A 43 1.23 -9.30 -7.19
N LEU A 44 0.93 -8.05 -6.85
CA LEU A 44 0.51 -7.04 -7.82
C LEU A 44 1.55 -5.92 -7.87
N SER A 45 1.97 -5.55 -9.07
CA SER A 45 2.86 -4.42 -9.28
C SER A 45 2.10 -3.09 -9.21
N LEU A 46 2.84 -2.00 -8.98
CA LEU A 46 2.32 -0.64 -9.13
C LEU A 46 1.62 -0.42 -10.47
N GLU A 47 2.21 -0.89 -11.57
CA GLU A 47 1.64 -0.75 -12.92
C GLU A 47 0.26 -1.42 -13.02
N VAL A 48 0.13 -2.64 -12.49
CA VAL A 48 -1.17 -3.36 -12.50
C VAL A 48 -2.19 -2.63 -11.65
N LEU A 49 -1.80 -2.14 -10.47
CA LEU A 49 -2.71 -1.41 -9.59
C LEU A 49 -3.16 -0.08 -10.22
N GLN A 50 -2.23 0.68 -10.81
CA GLN A 50 -2.54 1.93 -11.51
C GLN A 50 -3.47 1.71 -12.69
N SER A 51 -3.26 0.64 -13.47
CA SER A 51 -4.15 0.26 -14.56
C SER A 51 -5.57 -0.04 -14.07
N LYS A 52 -5.69 -0.80 -12.97
CA LYS A 52 -6.99 -1.10 -12.33
C LYS A 52 -7.70 0.13 -11.75
N THR A 53 -6.96 1.20 -11.47
CA THR A 53 -7.50 2.48 -10.97
C THR A 53 -7.55 3.55 -12.06
N ASN A 54 -7.51 3.16 -13.35
CA ASN A 54 -7.54 4.05 -14.51
C ASN A 54 -6.49 5.18 -14.50
N ASN A 55 -5.38 5.02 -13.78
CA ASN A 55 -4.38 6.06 -13.53
C ASN A 55 -4.92 7.35 -12.90
N GLU A 56 -6.12 7.33 -12.33
CA GLU A 56 -6.78 8.52 -11.75
C GLU A 56 -6.33 8.80 -10.30
N TYR A 57 -5.76 7.80 -9.64
CA TYR A 57 -5.44 7.84 -8.21
C TYR A 57 -3.94 7.68 -7.99
N PRO A 58 -3.34 8.41 -7.02
CA PRO A 58 -2.02 8.09 -6.52
C PRO A 58 -2.05 6.69 -5.89
N VAL A 59 -1.14 5.82 -6.33
CA VAL A 59 -1.02 4.45 -5.83
C VAL A 59 0.35 4.25 -5.23
N ILE A 60 0.39 3.89 -3.95
CA ILE A 60 1.59 3.59 -3.19
C ILE A 60 1.54 2.11 -2.82
N ARG A 61 2.58 1.35 -3.16
CA ARG A 61 2.75 -0.02 -2.70
C ARG A 61 3.45 0.01 -1.35
N ILE A 62 2.90 -0.71 -0.39
CA ILE A 62 3.45 -0.90 0.94
C ILE A 62 3.62 -2.39 1.20
N MET A 63 4.63 -2.79 1.95
CA MET A 63 4.83 -4.19 2.34
C MET A 63 5.26 -4.25 3.80
N PRO A 64 4.31 -4.11 4.73
CA PRO A 64 4.59 -4.29 6.14
C PRO A 64 4.82 -5.78 6.46
N ASN A 65 5.43 -6.04 7.60
CA ASN A 65 5.58 -7.39 8.15
C ASN A 65 4.79 -7.51 9.47
N ILE A 66 4.77 -8.73 10.05
CA ILE A 66 3.99 -9.00 11.26
C ILE A 66 4.46 -8.19 12.48
N ALA A 67 5.70 -7.70 12.48
CA ALA A 67 6.24 -6.87 13.57
C ALA A 67 5.59 -5.48 13.65
N ALA A 68 4.75 -5.08 12.68
CA ALA A 68 3.93 -3.87 12.77
C ALA A 68 3.02 -3.85 14.00
N GLN A 69 2.56 -5.01 14.48
CA GLN A 69 1.75 -5.08 15.71
C GLN A 69 2.55 -4.72 16.98
N PHE A 70 3.88 -4.74 16.90
CA PHE A 70 4.79 -4.40 17.99
C PHE A 70 5.49 -3.05 17.79
N GLY A 71 5.20 -2.34 16.69
CA GLY A 71 5.90 -1.09 16.35
C GLY A 71 7.35 -1.28 15.88
N GLU A 72 7.73 -2.49 15.47
CA GLU A 72 9.08 -2.84 15.01
C GLU A 72 9.07 -3.33 13.54
N SER A 73 8.14 -2.84 12.74
CA SER A 73 8.01 -3.25 11.35
C SER A 73 9.17 -2.77 10.49
N ALA A 74 9.54 -3.57 9.49
CA ALA A 74 10.32 -3.12 8.35
C ALA A 74 9.40 -3.06 7.12
N THR A 75 8.77 -1.91 6.91
CA THR A 75 7.79 -1.72 5.83
C THR A 75 8.46 -1.18 4.58
N CYS A 76 8.60 -2.00 3.55
CA CYS A 76 9.10 -1.50 2.27
C CYS A 76 8.01 -0.70 1.53
N ILE A 77 8.38 0.43 0.96
CA ILE A 77 7.45 1.35 0.28
C ILE A 77 7.96 1.64 -1.13
N SER A 78 7.05 1.65 -2.11
CA SER A 78 7.35 1.97 -3.51
C SER A 78 6.22 2.80 -4.09
N PHE A 79 6.56 3.84 -4.85
CA PHE A 79 5.60 4.73 -5.50
C PHE A 79 6.23 5.40 -6.73
N PRO A 80 5.41 5.83 -7.71
CA PRO A 80 5.87 6.67 -8.80
C PRO A 80 6.32 8.05 -8.30
N GLU A 81 7.37 8.63 -8.88
CA GLU A 81 7.91 9.93 -8.46
C GLU A 81 6.86 11.06 -8.54
N LYS A 82 5.92 11.00 -9.49
CA LYS A 82 4.78 11.94 -9.60
C LYS A 82 3.88 11.96 -8.36
N ASP A 83 3.87 10.87 -7.58
CA ASP A 83 3.00 10.69 -6.42
C ASP A 83 3.77 10.92 -5.10
N ARG A 84 5.03 11.39 -5.15
CA ARG A 84 5.90 11.58 -3.97
C ARG A 84 5.22 12.36 -2.85
N GLU A 85 4.63 13.51 -3.15
CA GLU A 85 3.99 14.36 -2.12
C GLU A 85 2.84 13.63 -1.40
N LYS A 86 2.12 12.77 -2.13
CA LYS A 86 1.04 11.94 -1.57
C LYS A 86 1.56 10.72 -0.81
N ALA A 87 2.76 10.26 -1.14
CA ALA A 87 3.40 9.14 -0.46
C ALA A 87 4.06 9.51 0.86
N LEU A 88 4.56 10.76 1.03
CA LEU A 88 5.28 11.19 2.25
C LEU A 88 4.49 10.94 3.55
N PRO A 89 3.18 11.25 3.66
CA PRO A 89 2.41 10.95 4.86
C PRO A 89 2.31 9.45 5.17
N ILE A 90 2.29 8.62 4.12
CA ILE A 90 2.25 7.16 4.25
C ILE A 90 3.61 6.64 4.74
N VAL A 91 4.70 7.19 4.21
CA VAL A 91 6.05 6.87 4.69
C VAL A 91 6.18 7.21 6.18
N ASP A 92 5.79 8.43 6.58
CA ASP A 92 5.83 8.87 7.98
C ASP A 92 4.97 7.96 8.90
N LEU A 93 3.77 7.59 8.44
CA LEU A 93 2.91 6.63 9.15
C LEU A 93 3.63 5.32 9.46
N PHE A 94 4.31 4.72 8.48
CA PHE A 94 5.01 3.45 8.68
C PHE A 94 6.36 3.61 9.37
N GLN A 95 7.00 4.78 9.32
CA GLN A 95 8.17 5.09 10.16
C GLN A 95 7.81 5.09 11.64
N ASN A 96 6.61 5.55 12.00
CA ASN A 96 6.12 5.46 13.38
C ASN A 96 5.83 4.01 13.83
N LEU A 97 5.78 3.05 12.90
CA LEU A 97 5.60 1.62 13.16
C LEU A 97 6.92 0.82 13.05
N GLY A 98 8.07 1.51 12.94
CA GLY A 98 9.40 0.90 12.85
C GLY A 98 10.29 1.60 11.82
N THR A 99 10.58 0.93 10.71
CA THR A 99 11.36 1.48 9.59
C THR A 99 10.55 1.41 8.30
N ALA A 100 10.69 2.42 7.44
CA ALA A 100 9.98 2.49 6.17
C ALA A 100 10.90 2.84 5.00
N PRO A 101 11.79 1.93 4.55
CA PRO A 101 12.65 2.20 3.41
C PRO A 101 11.82 2.35 2.12
N VAL A 102 12.07 3.43 1.39
CA VAL A 102 11.56 3.61 0.02
C VAL A 102 12.51 2.91 -0.94
N ILE A 103 11.98 1.96 -1.72
CA ILE A 103 12.75 1.12 -2.65
C ILE A 103 12.15 1.14 -4.05
N ASP A 104 12.94 0.73 -5.05
CA ASP A 104 12.44 0.49 -6.40
C ASP A 104 11.43 -0.68 -6.37
N GLU A 105 10.33 -0.53 -7.10
CA GLU A 105 9.30 -1.55 -7.28
C GLU A 105 9.88 -2.92 -7.67
N LYS A 106 10.95 -2.94 -8.47
CA LYS A 106 11.63 -4.18 -8.89
C LYS A 106 12.22 -4.97 -7.73
N LEU A 107 12.50 -4.30 -6.61
CA LEU A 107 13.02 -4.91 -5.40
C LEU A 107 11.90 -5.39 -4.47
N MET A 108 10.64 -5.08 -4.77
CA MET A 108 9.54 -5.39 -3.85
C MET A 108 9.34 -6.88 -3.62
N ASP A 109 9.54 -7.71 -4.64
CA ASP A 109 9.39 -9.16 -4.47
C ASP A 109 10.51 -9.72 -3.59
N ALA A 110 11.75 -9.23 -3.75
CA ALA A 110 12.86 -9.58 -2.89
C ALA A 110 12.62 -9.12 -1.44
N ALA A 111 12.16 -7.88 -1.26
CA ALA A 111 11.80 -7.31 0.03
C ALA A 111 10.66 -8.06 0.72
N THR A 112 9.67 -8.55 -0.03
CA THR A 112 8.57 -9.36 0.50
C THR A 112 9.09 -10.67 1.09
N VAL A 113 10.02 -11.34 0.40
CA VAL A 113 10.63 -12.59 0.87
C VAL A 113 11.48 -12.34 2.12
N LEU A 114 12.33 -11.31 2.10
CA LEU A 114 13.16 -10.93 3.25
C LEU A 114 12.32 -10.52 4.47
N GLY A 115 11.29 -9.70 4.26
CA GLY A 115 10.40 -9.21 5.33
C GLY A 115 9.55 -10.32 5.96
N ALA A 116 9.14 -11.32 5.17
CA ALA A 116 8.40 -12.49 5.67
C ALA A 116 9.31 -13.47 6.43
N CYS A 117 10.53 -13.71 5.94
CA CYS A 117 11.48 -14.62 6.58
C CYS A 117 12.18 -14.02 7.79
N GLY A 118 12.41 -12.69 7.82
CA GLY A 118 13.12 -12.03 8.91
C GLY A 118 12.38 -11.98 10.25
N THR A 119 11.05 -12.12 10.25
CA THR A 119 10.25 -12.25 11.49
C THR A 119 9.96 -13.70 11.88
N ALA A 120 10.26 -14.65 10.98
CA ALA A 120 10.06 -16.08 11.23
C ALA A 120 11.30 -16.76 11.84
N TYR A 121 12.44 -16.05 11.89
CA TYR A 121 13.70 -16.49 12.48
C TYR A 121 14.05 -15.67 13.73
#